data_AF-A0A7G6SHY3-F1
#
_entry.id   AF-A0A7G6SHY3-F1
#
_cell.length_a   1.000
_cell.length_b   1.000
_cell.length_c   1.000
_cell.angle_alpha   90.00
_cell.angle_beta   90.00
_cell.angle_gamma   90.00
#
_symmetry.space_group_name_H-M   'P 1'
#
loop_
_entity.id
_entity.type
_entity.pdbx_description
1 polymer ?
#
loop_
_entity_poly.entity_id
_entity_poly.type
_entity_poly.pdbx_seq_one_letter_code
_entity_poly.pdbx_strand_id
1 'polypeptide(L)'
;MMTFILDSKLAADTIPIARLGLCDLRLMNDRRWPWLILIPQRADISEIHDLTPLDQTMLVFESGIAAQALKTVANCEKINTGALGNIVRQLHLHIIARNTGDPAWPGPVWGFGTREPYGEKDARDFANAILNAI
;
A
#
# COMPACT_ATOMS: atom_id res chain seq x y z
N MET A 1 -15.19 -21.88 6.44
CA MET A 1 -14.42 -20.63 6.54
C MET A 1 -14.26 -20.09 5.13
N MET A 2 -14.54 -18.81 4.91
CA MET A 2 -14.28 -18.19 3.61
C MET A 2 -12.78 -17.92 3.49
N THR A 3 -12.20 -18.31 2.36
CA THR A 3 -10.78 -18.15 2.07
C THR A 3 -10.51 -16.73 1.60
N PHE A 4 -9.44 -16.10 2.09
CA PHE A 4 -8.99 -14.81 1.55
C PHE A 4 -8.63 -14.97 0.07
N ILE A 5 -9.21 -14.10 -0.77
CA ILE A 5 -8.91 -13.99 -2.20
C ILE A 5 -8.64 -12.51 -2.48
N LEU A 6 -7.47 -12.20 -3.07
CA LEU A 6 -7.13 -10.83 -3.45
C LEU A 6 -8.08 -10.35 -4.56
N ASP A 7 -8.60 -9.13 -4.41
CA ASP A 7 -9.44 -8.50 -5.42
C ASP A 7 -8.70 -8.38 -6.76
N SER A 8 -9.40 -8.68 -7.86
CA SER A 8 -8.82 -8.72 -9.20
C SER A 8 -8.23 -7.38 -9.66
N LYS A 9 -8.79 -6.25 -9.23
CA LYS A 9 -8.29 -4.91 -9.56
C LYS A 9 -7.05 -4.59 -8.75
N LEU A 10 -7.02 -4.93 -7.46
CA LEU A 10 -5.80 -4.84 -6.67
C LEU A 10 -4.69 -5.71 -7.26
N ALA A 11 -4.99 -6.94 -7.66
CA ALA A 11 -4.03 -7.83 -8.30
C ALA A 11 -3.47 -7.26 -9.61
N ALA A 12 -4.33 -6.64 -10.45
CA ALA A 12 -3.92 -6.06 -11.72
C ALA A 12 -3.15 -4.74 -11.59
N ASP A 13 -3.48 -3.92 -10.59
CA ASP A 13 -2.92 -2.58 -10.43
C ASP A 13 -1.64 -2.55 -9.57
N THR A 14 -1.25 -3.69 -8.97
CA THR A 14 -0.16 -3.73 -7.99
C THR A 14 0.79 -4.92 -8.17
N ILE A 15 2.04 -4.71 -7.78
CA ILE A 15 3.13 -5.70 -7.87
C ILE A 15 3.37 -6.27 -6.46
N PRO A 16 3.45 -7.61 -6.27
CA PRO A 16 3.66 -8.20 -4.95
C PRO A 16 5.07 -7.90 -4.42
N ILE A 17 5.19 -7.62 -3.11
CA ILE A 17 6.49 -7.48 -2.43
C ILE A 17 6.69 -8.60 -1.42
N ALA A 18 5.79 -8.71 -0.43
CA ALA A 18 5.95 -9.62 0.70
C ALA A 18 4.59 -9.96 1.33
N ARG A 19 4.55 -11.05 2.10
CA ARG A 19 3.47 -11.29 3.05
C ARG A 19 4.00 -11.05 4.45
N LEU A 20 3.34 -10.15 5.18
CA LEU A 20 3.58 -9.90 6.59
C LEU A 20 2.76 -10.88 7.44
N GLY A 21 2.61 -10.62 8.74
CA GLY A 21 1.80 -11.46 9.62
C GLY A 21 0.32 -11.42 9.27
N LEU A 22 -0.22 -10.22 9.03
CA LEU A 22 -1.61 -9.99 8.63
C LEU A 22 -1.72 -9.63 7.15
N CYS A 23 -0.91 -8.71 6.64
CA CYS A 23 -1.13 -8.10 5.33
C CYS A 23 -0.33 -8.75 4.18
N ASP A 24 -0.94 -8.82 3.00
CA ASP A 24 -0.21 -8.86 1.72
C ASP A 24 0.28 -7.44 1.41
N LEU A 25 1.61 -7.27 1.29
CA LEU A 25 2.25 -5.99 1.00
C LEU A 25 2.57 -5.91 -0.49
N ARG A 26 2.08 -4.85 -1.13
CA ARG A 26 2.16 -4.66 -2.58
C ARG A 26 2.61 -3.24 -2.94
N LEU A 27 3.29 -3.10 -4.07
CA LEU A 27 3.64 -1.84 -4.70
C LEU A 27 2.53 -1.44 -5.68
N MET A 28 1.92 -0.27 -5.50
CA MET A 28 1.05 0.31 -6.54
C MET A 28 1.88 0.58 -7.79
N ASN A 29 1.40 0.12 -8.95
CA ASN A 29 2.13 0.28 -10.21
C ASN A 29 1.96 1.68 -10.81
N ASP A 30 2.26 2.71 -10.01
CA ASP A 30 2.23 4.11 -10.38
C ASP A 30 3.49 4.82 -9.86
N ARG A 31 4.52 4.94 -10.70
CA ARG A 31 5.83 5.46 -10.31
C ARG A 31 5.86 6.96 -10.00
N ARG A 32 4.73 7.67 -10.20
CA ARG A 32 4.61 9.10 -9.86
C ARG A 32 4.82 9.34 -8.36
N TRP A 33 4.51 8.35 -7.52
CA TRP A 33 4.79 8.35 -6.09
C TRP A 33 5.22 6.96 -5.62
N PRO A 34 6.23 6.83 -4.74
CA PRO A 34 6.46 5.58 -4.04
C PRO A 34 5.25 5.23 -3.17
N TRP A 35 4.51 4.19 -3.55
CA TRP A 35 3.18 3.91 -3.01
C TRP A 35 2.99 2.43 -2.71
N LEU A 36 2.90 2.11 -1.42
CA LEU A 36 2.62 0.77 -0.91
C LEU A 36 1.13 0.60 -0.58
N ILE A 37 0.66 -0.64 -0.69
CA ILE A 37 -0.67 -1.07 -0.27
C ILE A 37 -0.53 -2.27 0.65
N LEU A 38 -1.14 -2.18 1.84
CA LEU A 38 -1.32 -3.31 2.76
C LEU A 38 -2.75 -3.86 2.60
N ILE A 39 -2.89 -5.16 2.39
CA ILE A 39 -4.18 -5.84 2.29
C ILE A 39 -4.28 -6.91 3.38
N PRO A 40 -5.05 -6.69 4.45
CA PRO A 40 -5.27 -7.70 5.48
C PRO A 40 -5.81 -9.01 4.89
N GLN A 41 -5.16 -10.13 5.17
CA GLN A 41 -5.53 -11.45 4.66
C GLN A 41 -6.71 -12.03 5.46
N ARG A 42 -7.86 -11.37 5.37
CA ARG A 42 -9.15 -11.76 5.97
C ARG A 42 -10.23 -11.70 4.89
N ALA A 43 -11.08 -12.73 4.83
CA ALA A 43 -12.17 -12.77 3.86
C ALA A 43 -13.27 -11.77 4.22
N ASP A 44 -13.85 -11.13 3.20
CA ASP A 44 -15.05 -10.27 3.29
C ASP A 44 -14.96 -9.11 4.29
N ILE A 45 -13.77 -8.55 4.46
CA ILE A 45 -13.52 -7.33 5.25
C ILE A 45 -13.51 -6.13 4.31
N SER A 46 -14.35 -5.14 4.60
CA SER A 46 -14.38 -3.87 3.86
C SER A 46 -13.80 -2.70 4.66
N GLU A 47 -14.04 -2.70 5.97
CA GLU A 47 -13.70 -1.60 6.85
C GLU A 47 -12.73 -2.06 7.94
N ILE A 48 -11.95 -1.13 8.49
CA ILE A 48 -11.02 -1.44 9.59
C ILE A 48 -11.78 -1.99 10.81
N HIS A 49 -12.99 -1.49 11.07
CA HIS A 49 -13.79 -1.95 12.22
C HIS A 49 -14.45 -3.32 12.01
N ASP A 50 -14.41 -3.88 10.79
CA ASP A 50 -14.82 -5.27 10.52
C ASP A 50 -13.75 -6.27 11.01
N LEU A 51 -12.49 -5.83 11.15
CA LEU A 51 -11.40 -6.64 11.67
C LEU A 51 -11.59 -6.94 13.16
N THR A 52 -11.04 -8.07 13.62
CA THR A 52 -10.94 -8.34 15.07
C THR A 52 -10.08 -7.27 15.75
N PRO A 53 -10.27 -6.99 17.05
CA PRO A 53 -9.43 -6.02 17.77
C PRO A 53 -7.92 -6.32 17.68
N LEU A 54 -7.56 -7.60 17.63
CA LEU A 54 -6.17 -8.01 17.43
C LEU A 54 -5.70 -7.69 16.01
N ASP A 55 -6.50 -7.98 14.99
CA ASP A 55 -6.18 -7.66 13.60
C ASP A 55 -6.12 -6.15 13.34
N GLN A 56 -6.96 -5.34 14.00
CA GLN A 56 -6.87 -3.88 13.96
C GLN A 56 -5.52 -3.39 14.53
N THR A 57 -5.11 -3.97 15.67
CA THR A 57 -3.81 -3.68 16.29
C THR A 57 -2.66 -4.08 15.37
N MET A 58 -2.74 -5.27 14.76
CA MET A 58 -1.75 -5.76 13.82
C MET A 58 -1.67 -4.90 12.55
N LEU A 59 -2.80 -4.45 12.01
CA LEU A 59 -2.83 -3.54 10.87
C LEU A 59 -2.11 -2.22 11.19
N VAL A 60 -2.37 -1.64 12.37
CA VAL A 60 -1.65 -0.42 12.81
C VAL A 60 -0.15 -0.68 12.92
N PHE A 61 0.25 -1.79 13.55
CA PHE A 61 1.66 -2.16 13.70
C PHE A 61 2.37 -2.34 12.36
N GLU A 62 1.80 -3.13 11.45
CA GLU A 62 2.35 -3.36 10.10
C GLU A 62 2.35 -2.08 9.25
N SER A 63 1.35 -1.20 9.42
CA SER A 63 1.34 0.11 8.76
C SER A 63 2.50 1.00 9.20
N GLY A 64 2.89 0.94 10.48
CA GLY A 64 4.04 1.66 11.01
C GLY A 64 5.37 1.16 10.42
N ILE A 65 5.53 -0.17 10.35
CA ILE A 65 6.71 -0.81 9.75
C ILE A 65 6.85 -0.41 8.27
N ALA A 66 5.79 -0.60 7.49
CA ALA A 66 5.81 -0.27 6.06
C ALA A 66 6.00 1.23 5.80
N ALA A 67 5.40 2.10 6.62
CA ALA A 67 5.60 3.55 6.51
C ALA A 67 7.04 3.97 6.83
N GLN A 68 7.67 3.38 7.86
CA GLN A 68 9.06 3.67 8.21
C GLN A 68 10.01 3.18 7.11
N ALA A 69 9.83 1.95 6.63
CA ALA A 69 10.60 1.40 5.53
C ALA A 69 10.49 2.27 4.27
N LEU A 70 9.26 2.62 3.88
CA LEU A 70 9.00 3.47 2.72
C LEU A 70 9.65 4.85 2.87
N LYS A 71 9.53 5.48 4.04
CA LYS A 71 10.12 6.79 4.29
C LYS A 71 11.64 6.76 4.18
N THR A 72 12.29 5.73 4.71
CA THR A 72 13.74 5.53 4.59
C THR A 72 14.16 5.30 3.15
N VAL A 73 13.53 4.35 2.45
CA VAL A 73 13.91 3.97 1.08
C VAL A 73 13.65 5.09 0.07
N ALA A 74 12.52 5.79 0.20
CA ALA A 74 12.16 6.89 -0.71
C ALA A 74 12.80 8.23 -0.31
N ASN A 75 13.43 8.31 0.88
CA ASN A 75 13.96 9.55 1.46
C ASN A 75 12.96 10.72 1.36
N CYS A 76 11.70 10.49 1.74
CA CYS A 76 10.62 11.46 1.53
C CYS A 76 10.35 12.35 2.75
N GLU A 77 9.79 13.53 2.51
CA GLU A 77 9.40 14.49 3.55
C GLU A 77 8.28 13.93 4.43
N LYS A 78 7.23 13.35 3.83
CA LYS A 78 6.01 12.94 4.55
C LYS A 78 5.44 11.63 4.02
N ILE A 79 4.87 10.83 4.94
CA ILE A 79 4.00 9.70 4.58
C ILE A 79 2.53 10.15 4.64
N ASN A 80 1.75 9.81 3.62
CA ASN A 80 0.29 9.82 3.65
C ASN A 80 -0.21 8.39 3.83
N THR A 81 -1.20 8.22 4.70
CA THR A 81 -1.83 6.91 4.98
C THR A 81 -3.34 7.06 4.84
N GLY A 82 -4.02 6.09 4.21
CA GLY A 82 -5.47 6.14 4.06
C GLY A 82 -6.10 4.79 3.71
N ALA A 83 -7.22 4.48 4.34
CA ALA A 83 -8.15 3.43 3.92
C ALA A 83 -9.39 4.13 3.34
N LEU A 84 -9.65 3.92 2.05
CA LEU A 84 -10.74 4.60 1.33
C LEU A 84 -11.84 3.65 0.89
N GLY A 85 -11.51 2.65 0.05
CA GLY A 85 -12.46 1.59 -0.31
C GLY A 85 -13.59 1.95 -1.28
N ASN A 86 -13.70 3.19 -1.76
CA ASN A 86 -14.82 3.60 -2.63
C ASN A 86 -14.89 2.85 -3.97
N ILE A 87 -13.75 2.45 -4.54
CA ILE A 87 -13.69 1.70 -5.83
C ILE A 87 -13.58 0.20 -5.57
N VAL A 88 -12.53 -0.24 -4.86
CA VAL A 88 -12.35 -1.63 -4.44
C VAL A 88 -12.76 -1.75 -2.98
N ARG A 89 -13.74 -2.60 -2.69
CA ARG A 89 -14.30 -2.71 -1.32
C ARG A 89 -13.46 -3.54 -0.38
N GLN A 90 -12.68 -4.51 -0.89
CA GLN A 90 -11.76 -5.28 -0.05
C GLN A 90 -10.84 -4.31 0.70
N LEU A 91 -10.78 -4.43 2.03
CA LEU A 91 -10.00 -3.55 2.87
C LEU A 91 -8.54 -3.53 2.41
N HIS A 92 -8.05 -2.33 2.16
CA HIS A 92 -6.65 -2.08 1.85
C HIS A 92 -6.25 -0.70 2.37
N LEU A 93 -5.02 -0.61 2.88
CA LEU A 93 -4.45 0.59 3.45
C LEU A 93 -3.33 1.11 2.53
N HIS A 94 -3.50 2.33 2.03
CA HIS A 94 -2.48 3.02 1.26
C HIS A 94 -1.42 3.62 2.17
N ILE A 95 -0.15 3.52 1.79
CA ILE A 95 0.99 4.17 2.44
C ILE A 95 1.84 4.79 1.33
N ILE A 96 1.92 6.13 1.30
CA ILE A 96 2.43 6.88 0.15
C ILE A 96 3.51 7.85 0.61
N ALA A 97 4.69 7.79 -0.01
CA ALA A 97 5.76 8.75 0.15
C ALA A 97 5.44 10.05 -0.61
N ARG A 98 5.57 11.18 0.07
CA ARG A 98 5.25 12.51 -0.46
C ARG A 98 6.37 13.51 -0.23
N ASN A 99 6.54 14.40 -1.21
CA ASN A 99 7.50 15.50 -1.19
C ASN A 99 6.86 16.77 -1.73
N THR A 100 7.32 17.92 -1.24
CA THR A 100 7.00 19.20 -1.86
C THR A 100 7.35 19.19 -3.35
N GLY A 101 6.38 19.52 -4.20
CA GLY A 101 6.55 19.54 -5.66
C GLY A 101 6.33 18.19 -6.35
N ASP A 102 6.01 17.12 -5.62
CA ASP A 102 5.52 15.90 -6.25
C ASP A 102 4.17 16.15 -6.97
N PRO A 103 3.80 15.32 -7.96
CA PRO A 103 2.52 15.45 -8.62
C PRO A 103 1.38 15.48 -7.58
N ALA A 104 0.40 16.36 -7.76
CA ALA A 104 -0.70 16.62 -6.84
C ALA A 104 -0.36 17.30 -5.50
N TRP A 105 0.89 17.62 -5.16
CA TRP A 105 1.20 18.34 -3.91
C TRP A 105 0.50 19.71 -3.83
N PRO A 106 -0.10 20.13 -2.68
CA PRO A 106 -0.23 19.41 -1.40
C PRO A 106 -1.50 18.55 -1.30
N GLY A 107 -2.24 18.40 -2.39
CA GLY A 107 -3.45 17.59 -2.49
C GLY A 107 -3.21 16.07 -2.51
N PRO A 108 -4.31 15.30 -2.58
CA PRO A 108 -4.27 13.85 -2.60
C PRO A 108 -3.80 13.28 -3.93
N VAL A 109 -3.15 12.11 -3.90
CA VAL A 109 -2.76 11.35 -5.10
C VAL A 109 -3.96 10.64 -5.75
N TRP A 110 -4.98 10.29 -4.95
CA TRP A 110 -6.13 9.52 -5.41
C TRP A 110 -6.96 10.31 -6.41
N GLY A 111 -7.14 9.75 -7.62
CA GLY A 111 -7.89 10.38 -8.70
C GLY A 111 -7.12 11.48 -9.45
N PHE A 112 -5.83 11.70 -9.13
CA PHE A 112 -5.02 12.70 -9.80
C PHE A 112 -4.31 12.13 -11.03
N GLY A 113 -4.57 12.71 -12.21
CA GLY A 113 -3.86 12.42 -13.45
C GLY A 113 -3.98 10.97 -13.95
N THR A 114 -3.07 10.58 -14.83
CA THR A 114 -3.01 9.22 -15.40
C THR A 114 -1.84 8.46 -14.81
N ARG A 115 -2.07 7.20 -14.42
CA ARG A 115 -1.06 6.29 -13.88
C ARG A 115 0.15 6.16 -14.82
N GLU A 116 1.35 6.25 -14.27
CA GLU A 116 2.59 5.95 -14.99
C GLU A 116 3.19 4.64 -14.44
N PRO A 117 3.12 3.51 -15.16
CA PRO A 117 3.68 2.26 -14.66
C PRO A 117 5.19 2.31 -14.45
N TYR A 118 5.68 1.49 -13.51
CA TYR A 118 7.10 1.21 -13.38
C TYR A 118 7.61 0.39 -14.56
N GLY A 119 8.89 0.56 -14.92
CA GLY A 119 9.62 -0.46 -15.68
C GLY A 119 9.86 -1.68 -14.80
N GLU A 120 9.88 -2.88 -15.38
CA GLU A 120 9.99 -4.14 -14.62
C GLU A 120 11.20 -4.18 -13.68
N LYS A 121 12.36 -3.70 -14.16
CA LYS A 121 13.58 -3.64 -13.36
C LYS A 121 13.43 -2.67 -12.19
N ASP A 122 12.91 -1.47 -12.43
CA ASP A 122 12.77 -0.44 -11.41
C ASP A 122 11.76 -0.87 -10.33
N ALA A 123 10.65 -1.50 -10.73
CA ALA A 123 9.69 -2.08 -9.80
C ALA A 123 10.34 -3.14 -8.91
N ARG A 124 11.11 -4.07 -9.50
CA ARG A 124 11.78 -5.14 -8.76
C ARG A 124 12.83 -4.59 -7.81
N ASP A 125 13.65 -3.65 -8.25
CA ASP A 125 14.70 -3.06 -7.42
C ASP A 125 14.09 -2.28 -6.25
N PHE A 126 13.02 -1.52 -6.49
CA PHE A 126 12.30 -0.83 -5.44
C PHE A 126 11.62 -1.79 -4.47
N ALA A 127 10.96 -2.84 -4.96
CA ALA A 127 10.35 -3.88 -4.12
C ALA A 127 11.38 -4.58 -3.23
N ASN A 128 12.56 -4.90 -3.76
CA ASN A 128 13.66 -5.49 -2.99
C ASN A 128 14.21 -4.52 -1.93
N ALA A 129 14.32 -3.23 -2.25
CA ALA A 129 14.75 -2.22 -1.28
C ALA A 129 13.75 -2.09 -0.11
N ILE A 130 12.45 -2.13 -0.40
CA ILE A 130 11.40 -2.16 0.63
C ILE A 130 11.48 -3.44 1.46
N LEU A 131 11.62 -4.60 0.82
CA LEU A 131 11.73 -5.89 1.51
C LEU A 131 12.92 -5.92 2.49
N ASN A 132 14.06 -5.34 2.11
CA ASN A 132 15.24 -5.28 2.99
C ASN A 132 15.12 -4.26 4.13
N ALA A 133 14.14 -3.35 4.07
CA ALA A 133 13.94 -2.28 5.04
C ALA A 133 12.79 -2.55 6.02
N ILE A 134 12.10 -3.70 5.88
CA ILE A 134 11.03 -4.20 6.75
C ILE A 134 11.60 -5.24 7.70
#